data_AF-A0A5J6GE29-F1
#
_entry.id   AF-A0A5J6GE29-F1
#
_cell.length_a   1.000
_cell.length_b   1.000
_cell.length_c   1.000
_cell.angle_alpha   90.00
_cell.angle_beta   90.00
_cell.angle_gamma   90.00
#
_symmetry.space_group_name_H-M   'P 1'
#
loop_
_entity.id
_entity.type
_entity.pdbx_description
1 polymer ?
#
loop_
_entity_poly.entity_id
_entity_poly.type
_entity_poly.pdbx_seq_one_letter_code
_entity_poly.pdbx_strand_id
1 'polypeptide(L)'
;MREVEDLLRDLIRSAGLDWLLDELDEAIATGVAEEKLLQRRRGASTEEYEALAVDDVGTDIFHRSLKRGASVVVTTRPMNARERTELHLDALRRLFLELPEIEAETLKIVSAESDPHRAPVRSVRFVPDEELTGRRDQTHDVAARLPEDTRAHLQNLFREAREEISR
;
A
#
# COMPACT_ATOMS: atom_id res chain seq x y z
N MET A 1 -18.05 2.10 2.55
CA MET A 1 -16.63 2.38 2.27
C MET A 1 -16.18 3.74 2.77
N ARG A 2 -16.75 4.86 2.31
CA ARG A 2 -16.30 6.19 2.77
C ARG A 2 -16.38 6.39 4.29
N GLU A 3 -17.47 5.96 4.92
CA GLU A 3 -17.62 6.02 6.38
C GLU A 3 -16.56 5.19 7.12
N VAL A 4 -16.16 4.05 6.56
CA VAL A 4 -15.12 3.18 7.13
C VAL A 4 -13.75 3.83 6.96
N GLU A 5 -13.47 4.42 5.80
CA GLU A 5 -12.27 5.23 5.57
C GLU A 5 -12.15 6.36 6.60
N ASP A 6 -13.22 7.11 6.82
CA ASP A 6 -13.23 8.22 7.80
C ASP A 6 -12.98 7.70 9.23
N LEU A 7 -13.60 6.59 9.64
CA LEU A 7 -13.36 5.95 10.94
C LEU A 7 -11.91 5.48 11.11
N LEU A 8 -11.31 4.91 10.07
CA LEU A 8 -9.90 4.50 10.10
C LEU A 8 -8.98 5.70 10.22
N ARG A 9 -9.26 6.79 9.48
CA ARG A 9 -8.48 8.03 9.57
C ARG A 9 -8.56 8.63 10.97
N ASP A 10 -9.74 8.66 11.58
CA ASP A 10 -9.91 9.15 12.95
C ASP A 10 -9.19 8.27 13.98
N LEU A 11 -9.21 6.95 13.80
CA LEU A 11 -8.46 6.03 14.65
C LEU A 11 -6.95 6.27 14.54
N ILE A 12 -6.42 6.42 13.32
CA ILE A 12 -5.00 6.71 13.07
C ILE A 12 -4.59 8.03 13.74
N ARG A 13 -5.40 9.09 13.61
CA ARG A 13 -5.16 10.38 14.31
C ARG A 13 -5.17 10.20 15.83
N SER A 14 -6.16 9.48 16.36
CA SER A 14 -6.29 9.27 17.80
C SER A 14 -5.09 8.49 18.39
N ALA A 15 -4.45 7.65 17.57
CA ALA A 15 -3.24 6.93 17.92
C ALA A 15 -1.96 7.78 17.79
N GLY A 16 -2.06 9.06 17.40
CA GLY A 16 -0.92 9.95 17.17
C GLY A 16 -0.10 9.59 15.93
N LEU A 17 -0.71 8.89 14.97
CA LEU A 17 -0.05 8.43 13.74
C LEU A 17 -0.35 9.37 12.56
N ASP A 18 -0.42 10.69 12.79
CA ASP A 18 -0.72 11.68 11.75
C ASP A 18 0.27 11.61 10.58
N TRP A 19 1.53 11.28 10.86
CA TRP A 19 2.54 11.05 9.82
C TRP A 19 2.16 9.94 8.84
N LEU A 20 1.44 8.91 9.30
CA LEU A 20 0.97 7.83 8.45
C LEU A 20 -0.12 8.33 7.50
N LEU A 21 -0.97 9.26 7.96
CA LEU A 21 -1.99 9.87 7.10
C LEU A 21 -1.36 10.76 6.04
N ASP A 22 -0.32 11.52 6.37
CA ASP A 22 0.42 12.32 5.39
C ASP A 22 0.95 11.42 4.24
N GLU A 23 1.59 10.31 4.60
CA GLU A 23 2.14 9.33 3.64
C GLU A 23 1.05 8.63 2.82
N LEU A 24 -0.07 8.29 3.48
CA LEU A 24 -1.23 7.70 2.81
C LEU A 24 -1.90 8.67 1.85
N ASP A 25 -2.04 9.94 2.22
CA ASP A 25 -2.63 10.96 1.37
C ASP A 25 -1.75 11.24 0.13
N GLU A 26 -0.42 11.21 0.28
CA GLU A 26 0.51 11.29 -0.85
C GLU A 26 0.39 10.08 -1.80
N ALA A 27 0.32 8.87 -1.24
CA ALA A 27 0.10 7.66 -2.03
C ALA A 27 -1.27 7.69 -2.75
N ILE A 28 -2.32 8.17 -2.10
CA ILE A 28 -3.66 8.33 -2.70
C ILE A 28 -3.64 9.38 -3.81
N ALA A 29 -2.94 10.50 -3.60
CA ALA A 29 -2.79 11.55 -4.60
C ALA A 29 -2.03 11.06 -5.85
N THR A 30 -1.08 10.13 -5.67
CA THR A 30 -0.36 9.48 -6.77
C THR A 30 -1.28 8.62 -7.65
N GLY A 31 -2.37 8.08 -7.08
CA GLY A 31 -3.38 7.32 -7.81
C GLY A 31 -2.95 5.89 -8.17
N VAL A 32 -3.75 5.24 -9.01
CA VAL A 32 -3.52 3.87 -9.48
C VAL A 32 -3.07 3.91 -10.93
N ALA A 33 -1.96 3.25 -11.23
CA ALA A 33 -1.52 3.03 -12.59
C ALA A 33 -2.42 2.00 -13.29
N GLU A 34 -2.94 2.37 -14.44
CA GLU A 34 -3.80 1.54 -15.28
C GLU A 34 -3.27 1.48 -16.71
N GLU A 35 -3.26 0.27 -17.26
CA GLU A 35 -3.02 0.07 -18.67
C GLU A 35 -4.29 0.40 -19.47
N LYS A 36 -4.13 1.26 -20.48
CA LYS A 36 -5.17 1.60 -21.43
C LYS A 36 -4.71 1.30 -22.84
N LEU A 37 -5.65 0.81 -23.65
CA LEU A 37 -5.49 0.62 -25.06
C LEU A 37 -5.85 1.92 -25.79
N LEU A 38 -4.87 2.58 -26.37
CA LEU A 38 -5.03 3.75 -27.19
C LEU A 38 -5.27 3.35 -28.64
N GLN A 39 -6.47 3.61 -29.16
CA GLN A 39 -6.84 3.31 -30.55
C GLN A 39 -7.37 4.56 -31.26
N ARG A 40 -7.18 4.65 -32.58
CA ARG A 40 -7.75 5.75 -33.36
C ARG A 40 -9.27 5.61 -33.45
N ARG A 41 -9.99 6.69 -33.16
CA ARG A 41 -11.45 6.72 -33.22
C ARG A 41 -11.95 6.54 -34.65
N ARG A 42 -12.89 5.63 -34.88
CA ARG A 42 -13.46 5.38 -36.21
C ARG A 42 -14.30 6.58 -36.66
N GLY A 43 -13.98 7.14 -37.84
CA GLY A 43 -14.73 8.25 -38.45
C GLY A 43 -14.24 9.65 -38.09
N ALA A 44 -13.17 9.78 -37.29
CA ALA A 44 -12.56 11.09 -37.02
C ALA A 44 -11.72 11.58 -38.22
N SER A 45 -11.99 12.81 -38.66
CA SER A 45 -11.24 13.48 -39.72
C SER A 45 -9.83 13.93 -39.27
N THR A 46 -9.60 13.96 -37.96
CA THR A 46 -8.34 14.33 -37.29
C THR A 46 -7.81 13.15 -36.46
N GLU A 47 -6.58 13.24 -35.95
CA GLU A 47 -5.94 12.25 -35.06
C GLU A 47 -6.59 12.20 -33.67
N GLU A 48 -7.88 11.86 -33.62
CA GLU A 48 -8.59 11.61 -32.37
C GLU A 48 -8.36 10.16 -31.93
N TYR A 49 -7.82 10.01 -30.73
CA TYR A 49 -7.58 8.72 -30.08
C TYR A 49 -8.56 8.50 -28.94
N GLU A 50 -8.96 7.25 -28.77
CA GLU A 50 -9.80 6.76 -27.68
C GLU A 50 -8.95 5.85 -26.79
N ALA A 51 -8.94 6.12 -25.49
CA ALA A 51 -8.27 5.29 -24.49
C ALA A 51 -9.31 4.38 -23.82
N LEU A 52 -9.23 3.08 -24.08
CA LEU A 52 -10.09 2.06 -23.49
C LEU A 52 -9.36 1.34 -22.37
N ALA A 53 -10.03 1.04 -21.26
CA ALA A 53 -9.44 0.21 -20.22
C ALA A 53 -9.18 -1.20 -20.78
N VAL A 54 -7.98 -1.75 -20.54
CA VAL A 54 -7.62 -3.08 -21.09
C VAL A 54 -8.57 -4.17 -20.57
N ASP A 55 -8.99 -4.07 -19.31
CA ASP A 55 -9.91 -5.03 -18.69
C ASP A 55 -11.31 -5.05 -19.34
N ASP A 56 -11.76 -3.90 -19.86
CA ASP A 56 -13.04 -3.79 -20.58
C ASP A 56 -12.93 -4.27 -22.04
N VAL A 57 -11.71 -4.34 -22.56
CA VAL A 57 -11.43 -4.77 -23.93
C VAL A 57 -11.18 -6.27 -23.93
N GLY A 58 -12.23 -7.05 -24.18
CA GLY A 58 -12.13 -8.51 -24.32
C GLY A 58 -10.98 -8.94 -25.25
N THR A 59 -10.34 -10.07 -24.93
CA THR A 59 -9.06 -10.54 -25.50
C THR A 59 -9.01 -10.51 -27.03
N ASP A 60 -10.12 -10.87 -27.69
CA ASP A 60 -10.24 -10.85 -29.16
C ASP A 60 -10.21 -9.44 -29.75
N ILE A 61 -10.80 -8.46 -29.06
CA ILE A 61 -10.79 -7.06 -29.47
C ILE A 61 -9.40 -6.48 -29.22
N PHE A 62 -8.79 -6.78 -28.09
CA PHE A 62 -7.45 -6.36 -27.73
C PHE A 62 -6.41 -6.74 -28.80
N HIS A 63 -6.31 -8.03 -29.15
CA HIS A 63 -5.37 -8.49 -30.18
C HIS A 63 -5.66 -7.92 -31.57
N ARG A 64 -6.93 -7.73 -31.94
CA ARG A 64 -7.29 -7.12 -33.22
C ARG A 64 -6.93 -5.64 -33.28
N SER A 65 -7.09 -4.92 -32.18
CA SER A 65 -6.74 -3.50 -32.09
C SER A 65 -5.23 -3.30 -32.14
N LEU A 66 -4.44 -4.12 -31.43
CA LEU A 66 -2.97 -4.11 -31.54
C LEU A 66 -2.49 -4.33 -32.99
N LYS A 67 -3.04 -5.35 -33.68
CA LYS A 67 -2.74 -5.61 -35.10
C LYS A 67 -3.12 -4.47 -36.04
N ARG A 68 -4.03 -3.58 -35.61
CA ARG A 68 -4.47 -2.38 -36.35
C ARG A 68 -3.73 -1.10 -35.94
N GLY A 69 -2.66 -1.22 -35.15
CA GLY A 69 -1.83 -0.09 -34.74
C GLY A 69 -2.29 0.63 -33.47
N ALA A 70 -3.16 0.01 -32.66
CA ALA A 70 -3.38 0.47 -31.29
C ALA A 70 -2.13 0.24 -30.43
N SER A 71 -1.93 1.08 -29.42
CA SER A 71 -0.81 0.96 -28.48
C SER A 71 -1.32 0.86 -27.06
N VAL A 72 -0.58 0.16 -26.19
CA VAL A 72 -0.86 0.14 -24.75
C VAL A 72 -0.11 1.30 -24.11
N VAL A 73 -0.81 2.11 -23.35
CA VAL A 73 -0.27 3.23 -22.60
C VAL A 73 -0.62 3.08 -21.13
N VAL A 74 0.28 3.47 -20.24
CA VAL A 74 0.00 3.51 -18.81
C VAL A 74 -0.54 4.90 -18.48
N THR A 75 -1.69 4.93 -17.81
CA THR A 75 -2.34 6.16 -17.34
C THR A 75 -2.58 6.07 -15.85
N THR A 76 -2.78 7.21 -15.20
CA THR A 76 -3.11 7.24 -13.76
C THR A 76 -4.57 7.58 -13.59
N ARG A 77 -5.28 6.80 -12.76
CA ARG A 77 -6.63 7.15 -12.31
C ARG A 77 -6.65 7.42 -10.80
N PRO A 78 -7.64 8.18 -10.29
CA PRO A 78 -7.83 8.28 -8.85
C PRO A 78 -8.19 6.93 -8.23
N MET A 79 -7.73 6.72 -6.99
CA MET A 79 -8.16 5.59 -6.18
C MET A 79 -9.65 5.72 -5.84
N ASN A 80 -10.38 4.61 -5.91
CA ASN A 80 -11.76 4.56 -5.45
C ASN A 80 -11.81 4.39 -3.91
N ALA A 81 -12.99 4.59 -3.31
CA ALA A 81 -13.15 4.54 -1.86
C ALA A 81 -12.76 3.18 -1.24
N ARG A 82 -12.95 2.08 -1.97
CA ARG A 82 -12.55 0.74 -1.52
C ARG A 82 -11.04 0.61 -1.48
N GLU A 83 -10.35 0.95 -2.55
CA GLU A 83 -8.88 0.91 -2.64
C GLU A 83 -8.22 1.80 -1.59
N ARG A 84 -8.77 2.99 -1.35
CA ARG A 84 -8.27 3.87 -0.28
C ARG A 84 -8.44 3.20 1.08
N THR A 85 -9.59 2.58 1.36
CA THR A 85 -9.82 1.87 2.63
C THR A 85 -8.87 0.68 2.79
N GLU A 86 -8.66 -0.10 1.73
CA GLU A 86 -7.72 -1.22 1.71
C GLU A 86 -6.28 -0.74 1.97
N LEU A 87 -5.88 0.39 1.37
CA LEU A 87 -4.57 1.00 1.59
C LEU A 87 -4.36 1.41 3.05
N HIS A 88 -5.36 2.01 3.71
CA HIS A 88 -5.28 2.35 5.13
C HIS A 88 -5.12 1.10 6.01
N LEU A 89 -5.89 0.04 5.73
CA LEU A 89 -5.79 -1.22 6.47
C LEU A 89 -4.45 -1.90 6.25
N ASP A 90 -3.95 -1.95 5.02
CA ASP A 90 -2.66 -2.55 4.70
C ASP A 90 -1.51 -1.78 5.36
N ALA A 91 -1.60 -0.45 5.43
CA ALA A 91 -0.63 0.37 6.15
C ALA A 91 -0.62 0.07 7.66
N LEU A 92 -1.79 -0.03 8.29
CA LEU A 92 -1.90 -0.39 9.71
C LEU A 92 -1.41 -1.83 9.97
N ARG A 93 -1.70 -2.77 9.07
CA ARG A 93 -1.24 -4.16 9.16
C ARG A 93 0.28 -4.23 9.09
N ARG A 94 0.88 -3.54 8.11
CA ARG A 94 2.34 -3.45 7.97
C ARG A 94 2.99 -2.89 9.23
N LEU A 95 2.39 -1.84 9.78
CA LEU A 95 2.91 -1.17 10.96
C LEU A 95 2.88 -2.07 12.21
N PHE A 96 1.75 -2.71 12.49
CA PHE A 96 1.55 -3.41 13.76
C PHE A 96 1.94 -4.89 13.75
N LEU A 97 1.96 -5.52 12.58
CA LEU A 97 2.24 -6.94 12.44
C LEU A 97 3.56 -7.16 11.70
N GLU A 98 3.68 -6.65 10.48
CA GLU A 98 4.81 -7.01 9.61
C GLU A 98 6.14 -6.40 10.11
N LEU A 99 6.16 -5.12 10.48
CA LEU A 99 7.40 -4.48 10.95
C LEU A 99 7.99 -5.15 12.21
N PRO A 100 7.20 -5.45 13.27
CA PRO A 100 7.69 -6.23 14.40
C PRO A 100 8.20 -7.62 14.04
N GLU A 101 7.53 -8.33 13.14
CA GLU A 101 7.96 -9.65 12.66
C GLU A 101 9.32 -9.55 11.96
N ILE A 102 9.48 -8.58 11.05
CA ILE A 102 10.73 -8.34 10.33
C ILE A 102 11.85 -7.92 11.31
N GLU A 103 11.57 -7.09 12.31
CA GLU A 103 12.54 -6.74 13.36
C GLU A 103 13.01 -8.00 14.12
N ALA A 104 12.08 -8.84 14.56
CA ALA A 104 12.39 -10.07 15.29
C ALA A 104 13.20 -11.07 14.45
N GLU A 105 12.86 -11.22 13.17
CA GLU A 105 13.62 -12.05 12.24
C GLU A 105 15.02 -11.49 11.99
N THR A 106 15.14 -10.18 11.80
CA THR A 106 16.43 -9.52 11.59
C THR A 106 17.32 -9.65 12.82
N LEU A 107 16.77 -9.51 14.03
CA LEU A 107 17.50 -9.70 15.28
C LEU A 107 18.05 -11.13 15.42
N LYS A 108 17.32 -12.15 14.97
CA LYS A 108 17.81 -13.55 14.97
C LYS A 108 19.03 -13.69 14.06
N ILE A 109 18.98 -13.13 12.86
CA ILE A 109 20.08 -13.17 11.88
C ILE A 109 21.31 -12.44 12.44
N VAL A 110 21.13 -11.19 12.88
CA VAL A 110 22.22 -10.37 13.41
C VAL A 110 22.85 -10.99 14.67
N SER A 111 22.03 -11.60 15.54
CA SER A 111 22.55 -12.28 16.73
C SER A 111 23.33 -13.55 16.39
N ALA A 112 22.92 -14.29 15.35
CA ALA A 112 23.62 -15.48 14.90
C ALA A 112 24.99 -15.16 14.26
N GLU A 113 25.11 -13.99 13.62
CA GLU A 113 26.33 -13.52 12.97
C GLU A 113 27.24 -12.68 13.88
N SER A 114 26.79 -12.35 15.10
CA SER A 114 27.52 -11.47 16.00
C SER A 114 28.73 -12.17 16.64
N ASP A 115 29.86 -11.46 16.68
CA ASP A 115 31.05 -11.84 17.45
C ASP A 115 30.69 -11.95 18.94
N PRO A 116 31.06 -13.04 19.64
CA PRO A 116 30.84 -13.21 21.08
C PRO A 116 31.50 -12.12 21.95
N HIS A 117 32.45 -11.35 21.43
CA HIS A 117 33.06 -10.21 22.12
C HIS A 117 32.30 -8.89 21.89
N ARG A 118 31.29 -8.86 21.03
CA ARG A 118 30.47 -7.69 20.75
C ARG A 118 29.22 -7.67 21.64
N ALA A 119 28.81 -6.48 22.08
CA ALA A 119 27.57 -6.32 22.81
C ALA A 119 26.37 -6.79 21.96
N PRO A 120 25.38 -7.48 22.56
CA PRO A 120 24.23 -8.00 21.83
C PRO A 120 23.38 -6.85 21.27
N VAL A 121 22.97 -6.98 20.01
CA VAL A 121 22.02 -6.06 19.37
C VAL A 121 20.64 -6.31 19.96
N ARG A 122 20.00 -5.26 20.47
CA ARG A 122 18.72 -5.36 21.20
C ARG A 122 17.50 -4.94 20.39
N SER A 123 17.70 -4.20 19.30
CA SER A 123 16.65 -3.65 18.45
C SER A 123 17.20 -3.38 17.06
N VAL A 124 16.34 -3.50 16.04
CA VAL A 124 16.65 -3.12 14.66
C VAL A 124 15.64 -2.08 14.21
N ARG A 125 16.13 -1.01 13.59
CA ARG A 125 15.28 0.06 13.08
C ARG A 125 15.42 0.16 11.56
N PHE A 126 14.28 0.26 10.89
CA PHE A 126 14.20 0.53 9.46
C PHE A 126 14.07 2.04 9.24
N VAL A 127 15.04 2.61 8.54
CA VAL A 127 15.08 4.03 8.17
C VAL A 127 15.28 4.11 6.66
N PRO A 128 14.37 4.74 5.91
CA PRO A 128 14.56 4.97 4.47
C PRO A 128 15.75 5.90 4.18
N ASP A 129 16.34 5.75 3.00
CA ASP A 129 17.54 6.50 2.58
C ASP A 129 17.31 8.02 2.43
N GLU A 130 16.06 8.45 2.33
CA GLU A 130 15.70 9.87 2.26
C GLU A 130 15.67 10.47 3.68
N GLU A 131 16.63 11.38 3.93
CA GLU A 131 16.85 12.10 5.19
C GLU A 131 15.63 12.90 5.67
N LEU A 132 14.61 12.27 6.25
CA LEU A 132 13.46 12.98 6.81
C LEU A 132 12.91 12.35 8.10
N THR A 133 13.26 13.04 9.20
CA THR A 133 12.41 13.40 10.35
C THR A 133 12.07 12.36 11.43
N GLY A 134 12.12 12.79 12.69
CA GLY A 134 11.75 12.04 13.91
C GLY A 134 10.29 11.58 14.00
N ARG A 135 9.52 11.67 12.90
CA ARG A 135 8.17 11.11 12.77
C ARG A 135 8.19 9.58 12.91
N ARG A 136 9.20 8.93 12.32
CA ARG A 136 9.34 7.45 12.32
C ARG A 136 9.93 6.88 13.61
N ASP A 137 10.42 7.73 14.53
CA ASP A 137 10.75 7.29 15.90
C ASP A 137 9.48 6.84 16.65
N GLN A 138 8.35 7.49 16.37
CA GLN A 138 7.08 7.17 17.02
C GLN A 138 6.53 5.82 16.56
N THR A 139 6.76 5.45 15.30
CA THR A 139 6.36 4.19 14.67
C THR A 139 6.88 2.96 15.44
N HIS A 140 8.18 2.95 15.75
CA HIS A 140 8.83 1.87 16.49
C HIS A 140 8.29 1.79 17.92
N ASP A 141 8.11 2.95 18.55
CA ASP A 141 7.54 3.06 19.89
C ASP A 141 6.12 2.49 19.98
N VAL A 142 5.25 2.72 19.00
CA VAL A 142 3.88 2.16 19.02
C VAL A 142 3.91 0.64 18.80
N ALA A 143 4.67 0.17 17.81
CA ALA A 143 4.70 -1.26 17.46
C ALA A 143 5.38 -2.13 18.53
N ALA A 144 6.41 -1.62 19.19
CA ALA A 144 7.12 -2.29 20.28
C ALA A 144 6.27 -2.43 21.56
N ARG A 145 5.25 -1.58 21.75
CA ARG A 145 4.39 -1.58 22.95
C ARG A 145 3.24 -2.59 22.89
N LEU A 146 2.96 -3.21 21.74
CA LEU A 146 1.85 -4.15 21.59
C LEU A 146 2.20 -5.55 22.15
N PRO A 147 1.42 -6.07 23.12
CA PRO A 147 1.57 -7.45 23.58
C PRO A 147 1.27 -8.47 22.49
N GLU A 148 1.87 -9.65 22.58
CA GLU A 148 1.72 -10.72 21.58
C GLU A 148 0.26 -11.17 21.39
N ASP A 149 -0.50 -11.28 22.50
CA ASP A 149 -1.93 -11.60 22.45
C ASP A 149 -2.74 -10.55 21.69
N THR A 150 -2.33 -9.27 21.78
CA THR A 150 -2.96 -8.18 21.05
C THR A 150 -2.63 -8.27 19.56
N ARG A 151 -1.40 -8.66 19.19
CA ARG A 151 -1.03 -8.87 17.78
C ARG A 151 -1.82 -10.01 17.15
N ALA A 152 -1.94 -11.15 17.85
CA ALA A 152 -2.76 -12.28 17.37
C ALA A 152 -4.22 -11.89 17.18
N HIS A 153 -4.78 -11.07 18.08
CA HIS A 153 -6.12 -10.52 17.93
C HIS A 153 -6.23 -9.60 16.71
N LEU A 154 -5.30 -8.65 16.53
CA LEU A 154 -5.25 -7.75 15.38
C LEU A 154 -5.13 -8.51 14.06
N GLN A 155 -4.34 -9.58 14.01
CA GLN A 155 -4.18 -10.41 12.81
C GLN A 155 -5.51 -11.01 12.35
N ASN A 156 -6.33 -11.49 13.29
CA ASN A 156 -7.68 -11.98 12.97
C ASN A 156 -8.60 -10.83 12.51
N LEU A 157 -8.56 -9.69 13.20
CA LEU A 157 -9.36 -8.52 12.83
C LEU A 157 -9.03 -7.99 11.43
N PHE A 158 -7.75 -7.90 11.06
CA PHE A 158 -7.35 -7.46 9.72
C PHE A 158 -7.80 -8.46 8.64
N ARG A 159 -7.76 -9.77 8.95
CA ARG A 159 -8.28 -10.79 8.02
C ARG A 159 -9.78 -10.62 7.81
N GLU A 160 -10.55 -10.51 8.89
CA GLU A 160 -12.01 -10.33 8.85
C GLU A 160 -12.40 -9.04 8.12
N ALA A 161 -11.72 -7.93 8.40
CA ALA A 161 -11.95 -6.66 7.72
C ALA A 161 -11.68 -6.75 6.22
N ARG A 162 -10.61 -7.45 5.81
CA ARG A 162 -10.29 -7.64 4.39
C ARG A 162 -11.31 -8.53 3.68
N GLU A 163 -11.77 -9.59 4.34
CA GLU A 163 -12.84 -10.44 3.82
C GLU A 163 -14.14 -9.65 3.61
N GLU A 164 -14.51 -8.80 4.56
CA GLU A 164 -15.72 -7.97 4.46
C GLU A 164 -15.62 -6.92 3.35
N ILE A 165 -14.46 -6.31 3.14
CA ILE A 165 -14.23 -5.38 2.03
C ILE A 165 -14.24 -6.10 0.68
N SER A 166 -13.86 -7.38 0.66
CA SER A 166 -13.82 -8.18 -0.56
C SER A 166 -15.18 -8.64 -1.07
N ARG A 167 -16.18 -8.68 -0.20
CA ARG A 167 -17.58 -9.01 -0.51
C ARG A 167 -18.31 -7.88 -1.22
#